data_AF-A0A345H531-F1
#
_entry.id   AF-A0A345H531-F1
#
_cell.length_a   1.000
_cell.length_b   1.000
_cell.length_c   1.000
_cell.angle_alpha   90.00
_cell.angle_beta   90.00
_cell.angle_gamma   90.00
#
_symmetry.space_group_name_H-M   'P 1'
#
loop_
_entity.id
_entity.type
_entity.pdbx_description
1 polymer ?
#
loop_
_entity_poly.entity_id
_entity_poly.type
_entity_poly.pdbx_seq_one_letter_code
_entity_poly.pdbx_strand_id
1 'polypeptide(L)'
;MGLTNNKNAPINEIVGFLEIFGKKEIQKIRSQYPNYEDILKPGILMGDKDIDDEIEELKVRTHISKVGINIMIQKADSVLPKIKSKLKIHSRIQFISQITLAISSTLILIYPLEEINQISKFLLGIITLVPSLLTIYVQHKSGITGYNEGNLSKIFNDLVDHKLNAEHYLRELIILDKLKPSTSIKYAQETIKKSNIISIEIKKIIQKYIIS
;
A
#
# COMPACT_ATOMS: atom_id res chain seq x y z
N MET A 1 -27.14 -24.99 15.02
CA MET A 1 -26.28 -24.66 16.19
C MET A 1 -25.52 -23.39 15.85
N GLY A 2 -25.51 -22.44 16.79
CA GLY A 2 -25.42 -21.00 16.53
C GLY A 2 -24.15 -20.53 15.81
N LEU A 3 -24.35 -19.72 14.78
CA LEU A 3 -23.37 -18.74 14.33
C LEU A 3 -23.22 -17.70 15.44
N THR A 4 -22.34 -17.94 16.41
CA THR A 4 -21.89 -16.89 17.31
C THR A 4 -21.16 -15.86 16.47
N ASN A 5 -21.78 -14.68 16.34
CA ASN A 5 -21.21 -13.48 15.76
C ASN A 5 -20.00 -13.03 16.60
N ASN A 6 -18.87 -13.73 16.49
CA ASN A 6 -17.61 -13.27 17.05
C ASN A 6 -17.04 -12.19 16.12
N LYS A 7 -17.67 -10.99 16.15
CA LYS A 7 -17.25 -9.79 15.39
C LYS A 7 -15.80 -9.37 15.68
N ASN A 8 -15.12 -10.01 16.63
CA ASN A 8 -13.77 -9.69 17.05
C ASN A 8 -12.70 -10.74 16.70
N ALA A 9 -13.07 -11.93 16.21
CA ALA A 9 -12.12 -12.98 15.87
C ALA A 9 -11.17 -12.54 14.73
N PRO A 10 -9.85 -12.82 14.81
CA PRO A 10 -8.93 -12.55 13.73
C PRO A 10 -9.30 -13.34 12.46
N ILE A 11 -9.38 -12.64 11.32
CA ILE A 11 -9.59 -13.25 10.00
C ILE A 11 -8.24 -13.45 9.33
N ASN A 12 -7.97 -14.63 8.77
CA ASN A 12 -6.67 -14.96 8.14
C ASN A 12 -6.47 -14.33 6.74
N GLU A 13 -6.55 -13.01 6.65
CA GLU A 13 -6.30 -12.24 5.43
C GLU A 13 -4.84 -12.31 4.97
N ILE A 14 -3.92 -12.50 5.92
CA ILE A 14 -2.49 -12.66 5.67
C ILE A 14 -2.17 -13.88 4.78
N VAL A 15 -3.00 -14.93 4.87
CA VAL A 15 -2.93 -16.08 3.95
C VAL A 15 -3.21 -15.61 2.53
N GLY A 16 -4.27 -14.81 2.34
CA GLY A 16 -4.65 -14.25 1.04
C GLY A 16 -3.64 -13.24 0.49
N PHE A 17 -2.78 -12.65 1.33
CA PHE A 17 -1.60 -11.91 0.88
C PHE A 17 -0.51 -12.87 0.38
N LEU A 18 -0.19 -13.90 1.16
CA LEU A 18 0.84 -14.89 0.82
C LEU A 18 0.50 -15.70 -0.44
N GLU A 19 -0.76 -16.06 -0.66
CA GLU A 19 -1.18 -16.75 -1.89
C GLU A 19 -0.89 -15.96 -3.17
N ILE A 20 -0.82 -14.63 -3.07
CA ILE A 20 -0.56 -13.76 -4.21
C ILE A 20 0.94 -13.45 -4.31
N PHE A 21 1.59 -13.11 -3.20
CA PHE A 21 2.94 -12.54 -3.21
C PHE A 21 4.04 -13.44 -2.64
N GLY A 22 3.68 -14.53 -1.96
CA GLY A 22 4.56 -15.45 -1.23
C GLY A 22 4.12 -16.92 -1.35
N LYS A 23 3.84 -17.37 -2.58
CA LYS A 23 3.32 -18.72 -2.88
C LYS A 23 4.19 -19.85 -2.34
N LYS A 24 5.52 -19.68 -2.39
CA LYS A 24 6.47 -20.70 -1.92
C LYS A 24 6.41 -20.83 -0.39
N GLU A 25 6.27 -19.70 0.29
CA GLU A 25 6.25 -19.62 1.74
C GLU A 25 4.95 -20.21 2.30
N ILE A 26 3.80 -19.92 1.69
CA ILE A 26 2.54 -20.54 2.13
C ILE A 26 2.52 -22.05 1.89
N GLN A 27 3.10 -22.54 0.78
CA GLN A 27 3.24 -23.98 0.53
C GLN A 27 4.15 -24.65 1.56
N LYS A 28 5.24 -23.99 1.96
CA LYS A 28 6.11 -24.47 3.03
C LYS A 28 5.37 -24.56 4.37
N ILE A 29 4.59 -23.55 4.73
CA ILE A 29 3.79 -23.56 5.97
C ILE A 29 2.74 -24.67 5.93
N ARG A 30 2.02 -24.85 4.82
CA ARG A 30 1.04 -25.95 4.65
C ARG A 30 1.67 -27.33 4.82
N SER A 31 2.91 -27.49 4.34
CA SER A 31 3.66 -28.74 4.51
C SER A 31 4.13 -28.96 5.96
N GLN A 32 4.38 -27.89 6.71
CA GLN A 32 4.79 -27.95 8.11
C GLN A 32 3.63 -28.19 9.07
N TYR A 33 2.42 -27.74 8.72
CA TYR A 33 1.22 -27.83 9.55
C TYR A 33 0.04 -28.46 8.79
N PRO A 34 0.15 -29.74 8.36
CA PRO A 34 -0.88 -30.38 7.54
C PRO A 34 -2.24 -30.50 8.27
N ASN A 35 -2.22 -30.72 9.59
CA ASN A 35 -3.43 -30.82 10.41
C ASN A 35 -4.21 -29.49 10.53
N TYR A 36 -3.63 -28.38 10.06
CA TYR A 36 -4.17 -27.04 10.15
C TYR A 36 -4.50 -26.46 8.76
N GLU A 37 -4.66 -27.30 7.74
CA GLU A 37 -4.92 -26.85 6.37
C GLU A 37 -6.14 -25.91 6.28
N ASP A 38 -7.19 -26.16 7.06
CA ASP A 38 -8.39 -25.34 7.04
C ASP A 38 -8.15 -23.91 7.53
N ILE A 39 -7.33 -23.70 8.56
CA ILE A 39 -6.99 -22.35 9.00
C ILE A 39 -6.00 -21.66 8.06
N LEU A 40 -5.29 -22.41 7.21
CA LEU A 40 -4.38 -21.89 6.18
C LEU A 40 -5.09 -21.51 4.87
N LYS A 41 -6.39 -21.20 4.96
CA LYS A 41 -7.21 -20.62 3.89
C LYS A 41 -7.55 -19.15 4.23
N PRO A 42 -7.65 -18.26 3.23
CA PRO A 42 -8.06 -16.88 3.46
C PRO A 42 -9.51 -16.80 3.97
N GLY A 43 -9.82 -15.77 4.76
CA GLY A 43 -11.18 -15.50 5.23
C GLY A 43 -11.65 -16.36 6.41
N ILE A 44 -10.79 -17.23 6.96
CA ILE A 44 -11.17 -18.12 8.07
C ILE A 44 -11.04 -17.40 9.42
N LEU A 45 -12.16 -17.34 10.15
CA LEU A 45 -12.25 -16.82 11.51
C LEU A 45 -11.54 -17.78 12.49
N MET A 46 -11.00 -17.23 13.57
CA MET A 46 -10.58 -18.04 14.73
C MET A 46 -11.85 -18.57 15.44
N GLY A 47 -11.94 -19.88 15.62
CA GLY A 47 -13.12 -20.55 16.19
C GLY A 47 -13.02 -20.78 17.70
N ASP A 48 -14.17 -21.01 18.36
CA ASP A 48 -14.24 -21.52 19.74
C ASP A 48 -13.88 -23.02 19.72
N LYS A 49 -12.63 -23.34 20.04
CA LYS A 49 -12.13 -24.71 20.24
C LYS A 49 -11.72 -24.92 21.70
N ASP A 50 -11.46 -26.17 22.08
CA ASP A 50 -10.84 -26.49 23.37
C ASP A 50 -9.52 -25.72 23.55
N ILE A 51 -9.18 -25.38 24.79
CA ILE A 51 -8.07 -24.46 25.13
C ILE A 51 -6.72 -24.91 24.53
N ASP A 52 -6.44 -26.22 24.53
CA ASP A 52 -5.18 -26.75 23.99
C ASP A 52 -5.11 -26.63 22.46
N ASP A 53 -6.23 -26.86 21.78
CA ASP A 53 -6.36 -26.68 20.34
C ASP A 53 -6.31 -25.20 19.94
N GLU A 54 -6.84 -24.31 20.80
CA GLU A 54 -6.77 -22.86 20.63
C GLU A 54 -5.31 -22.36 20.70
N ILE A 55 -4.51 -22.88 21.63
CA ILE A 55 -3.09 -22.49 21.78
C ILE A 55 -2.27 -22.92 20.56
N GLU A 56 -2.43 -24.15 20.07
CA GLU A 56 -1.71 -24.61 18.88
C GLU A 56 -2.18 -23.87 17.61
N GLU A 57 -3.49 -23.66 17.43
CA GLU A 57 -4.00 -22.83 16.34
C GLU A 57 -3.40 -21.42 16.39
N LEU A 58 -3.31 -20.81 17.56
CA LEU A 58 -2.73 -19.49 17.75
C LEU A 58 -1.24 -19.46 17.40
N LYS A 59 -0.47 -20.52 17.72
CA LYS A 59 0.94 -20.63 17.30
C LYS A 59 1.06 -20.67 15.79
N VAL A 60 0.23 -21.47 15.11
CA VAL A 60 0.21 -21.53 13.64
C VAL A 60 -0.14 -20.17 13.03
N ARG A 61 -1.18 -19.50 13.56
CA ARG A 61 -1.59 -18.16 13.12
C ARG A 61 -0.54 -17.08 13.39
N THR A 62 0.21 -17.19 14.50
CA THR A 62 1.35 -16.32 14.81
C THR A 62 2.48 -16.54 13.81
N HIS A 63 2.81 -17.81 13.53
CA HIS A 63 3.86 -18.18 12.59
C HIS A 63 3.57 -17.66 11.18
N ILE A 64 2.38 -17.91 10.66
CA ILE A 64 1.98 -17.40 9.34
C ILE A 64 1.94 -15.87 9.30
N SER A 65 1.53 -15.22 10.40
CA SER A 65 1.51 -13.77 10.47
C SER A 65 2.92 -13.18 10.40
N LYS A 66 3.87 -13.80 11.10
CA LYS A 66 5.29 -13.41 11.06
C LYS A 66 5.86 -13.54 9.65
N VAL A 67 5.62 -14.66 8.99
CA VAL A 67 6.08 -14.90 7.61
C VAL A 67 5.43 -13.92 6.64
N GLY A 68 4.11 -13.75 6.74
CA GLY A 68 3.34 -12.83 5.90
C GLY A 68 3.80 -11.39 6.02
N ILE A 69 3.98 -10.89 7.25
CA ILE A 69 4.46 -9.53 7.50
C ILE A 69 5.86 -9.32 6.93
N ASN A 70 6.76 -10.30 7.09
CA ASN A 70 8.10 -10.17 6.55
C ASN A 70 8.08 -10.01 5.02
N ILE A 71 7.25 -10.81 4.32
CA ILE A 71 7.08 -10.66 2.87
C ILE A 71 6.40 -9.33 2.52
N MET A 72 5.42 -8.87 3.30
CA MET A 72 4.80 -7.55 3.10
C MET A 72 5.84 -6.44 3.13
N ILE A 73 6.71 -6.43 4.13
CA ILE A 73 7.78 -5.42 4.27
C ILE A 73 8.70 -5.46 3.05
N GLN A 74 9.15 -6.66 2.64
CA GLN A 74 10.01 -6.82 1.46
C GLN A 74 9.33 -6.31 0.17
N LYS A 75 8.04 -6.60 -0.01
CA LYS A 75 7.30 -6.13 -1.18
C LYS A 75 7.06 -4.62 -1.12
N ALA A 76 6.75 -4.07 0.05
CA ALA A 76 6.66 -2.62 0.24
C ALA A 76 7.98 -1.92 -0.11
N ASP A 77 9.12 -2.46 0.33
CA ASP A 77 10.45 -1.94 0.00
C ASP A 77 10.76 -1.99 -1.50
N SER A 78 10.22 -2.96 -2.23
CA SER A 78 10.35 -3.01 -3.70
C SER A 78 9.47 -2.00 -4.44
N VAL A 79 8.35 -1.59 -3.83
CA VAL A 79 7.35 -0.69 -4.45
C VAL A 79 7.58 0.77 -4.10
N LEU A 80 8.03 1.07 -2.87
CA LEU A 80 8.29 2.43 -2.39
C LEU A 80 9.22 3.25 -3.32
N PRO A 81 10.35 2.71 -3.84
CA PRO A 81 11.20 3.42 -4.79
C PRO A 81 10.48 3.75 -6.10
N LYS A 82 9.60 2.85 -6.58
CA LYS A 82 8.82 3.07 -7.81
C LYS A 82 7.85 4.24 -7.62
N ILE A 83 7.11 4.25 -6.52
CA ILE A 83 6.19 5.35 -6.19
C ILE A 83 6.97 6.66 -6.03
N LYS A 84 8.09 6.66 -5.30
CA LYS A 84 8.97 7.82 -5.11
C LYS A 84 9.51 8.37 -6.44
N SER A 85 9.90 7.50 -7.37
CA SER A 85 10.38 7.91 -8.69
C SER A 85 9.27 8.59 -9.51
N LYS A 86 8.06 8.01 -9.50
CA LYS A 86 6.89 8.61 -10.14
C LYS A 86 6.59 9.98 -9.52
N LEU A 87 6.63 10.13 -8.19
CA LEU A 87 6.45 11.42 -7.51
C LEU A 87 7.47 12.48 -7.97
N LYS A 88 8.75 12.11 -8.04
CA LYS A 88 9.81 13.03 -8.51
C LYS A 88 9.57 13.50 -9.94
N ILE A 89 9.15 12.61 -10.84
CA ILE A 89 8.85 12.97 -12.23
C ILE A 89 7.69 13.96 -12.28
N HIS A 90 6.61 13.70 -11.53
CA HIS A 90 5.46 14.60 -11.47
C HIS A 90 5.83 15.99 -10.94
N SER A 91 6.59 16.05 -9.84
CA SER A 91 7.06 17.32 -9.28
C SER A 91 7.94 18.10 -10.27
N ARG A 92 8.83 17.42 -11.00
CA ARG A 92 9.65 18.04 -12.05
C ARG A 92 8.82 18.60 -13.20
N ILE A 93 7.85 17.82 -13.69
CA ILE A 93 6.99 18.28 -14.79
C ILE A 93 6.17 19.49 -14.35
N GLN A 94 5.57 19.45 -13.16
CA GLN A 94 4.81 20.58 -12.63
C GLN A 94 5.68 21.85 -12.50
N PHE A 95 6.91 21.70 -12.04
CA PHE A 95 7.85 22.82 -11.93
C PHE A 95 8.20 23.42 -13.31
N ILE A 96 8.53 22.58 -14.30
CA ILE A 96 8.83 23.02 -15.67
C ILE A 96 7.61 23.71 -16.30
N SER A 97 6.43 23.13 -16.11
CA SER A 97 5.16 23.72 -16.53
C SER A 97 4.93 25.10 -15.94
N GLN A 98 5.16 25.29 -14.63
CA GLN A 98 5.02 26.58 -13.96
C GLN A 98 6.02 27.62 -14.46
N ILE A 99 7.28 27.23 -14.69
CA ILE A 99 8.28 28.12 -15.31
C ILE A 99 7.81 28.55 -16.71
N THR A 100 7.34 27.61 -17.51
CA THR A 100 6.95 27.90 -18.89
C THR A 100 5.70 28.78 -18.92
N LEU A 101 4.74 28.54 -18.02
CA LEU A 101 3.58 29.41 -17.81
C LEU A 101 3.97 30.81 -17.34
N ALA A 102 4.93 30.95 -16.43
CA ALA A 102 5.42 32.25 -15.98
C ALA A 102 6.06 33.04 -17.13
N ILE A 103 7.00 32.43 -17.87
CA ILE A 103 7.65 33.04 -19.05
C ILE A 103 6.60 33.44 -20.09
N SER A 104 5.68 32.52 -20.39
CA SER A 104 4.56 32.72 -21.30
C SER A 104 3.67 33.90 -20.90
N SER A 105 3.34 34.01 -19.61
CA SER A 105 2.47 35.08 -19.08
C SER A 105 3.18 36.43 -19.14
N THR A 106 4.47 36.48 -18.79
CA THR A 106 5.28 37.70 -18.90
C THR A 106 5.39 38.15 -20.36
N LEU A 107 5.60 37.24 -21.30
CA LEU A 107 5.66 37.58 -22.73
C LEU A 107 4.33 38.10 -23.26
N ILE A 108 3.18 37.53 -22.84
CA ILE A 108 1.85 38.05 -23.18
C ILE A 108 1.66 39.50 -22.67
N LEU A 109 2.24 39.86 -21.53
CA LEU A 109 2.12 41.22 -20.97
C LEU A 109 3.04 42.24 -21.65
N ILE A 110 4.20 41.81 -22.16
CA ILE A 110 5.13 42.66 -22.93
C ILE A 110 4.64 42.84 -24.37
N TYR A 111 3.92 41.86 -24.89
CA TYR A 111 3.43 41.80 -26.27
C TYR A 111 2.63 43.02 -26.79
N PRO A 112 1.79 43.74 -26.01
CA PRO A 112 1.11 44.94 -26.48
C PRO A 112 2.03 46.17 -26.57
N LEU A 113 3.21 46.12 -25.96
CA LEU A 113 4.16 47.24 -25.87
C LEU A 113 5.18 47.27 -27.02
N GLU A 114 5.27 46.20 -27.81
CA GLU A 114 6.24 46.07 -28.93
C GLU A 114 5.53 45.78 -30.26
N GLU A 115 6.02 46.37 -31.36
CA GLU A 115 5.56 46.09 -32.74
C GLU A 115 6.09 44.73 -33.24
N ILE A 116 5.56 43.64 -32.69
CA ILE A 116 5.99 42.28 -33.05
C ILE A 116 5.19 41.76 -34.27
N ASN A 117 5.88 41.10 -35.20
CA ASN A 117 5.32 40.51 -36.43
C ASN A 117 4.28 39.40 -36.17
N GLN A 118 3.28 39.23 -37.06
CA GLN A 118 2.12 38.31 -36.88
C GLN A 118 2.48 36.85 -36.61
N ILE A 119 3.54 36.33 -37.23
CA ILE A 119 4.01 34.95 -37.03
C ILE A 119 4.47 34.72 -35.59
N SER A 120 5.16 35.69 -35.00
CA SER A 120 5.62 35.62 -33.61
C SER A 120 4.45 35.61 -32.62
N LYS A 121 3.35 36.30 -32.97
CA LYS A 121 2.11 36.32 -32.18
C LYS A 121 1.50 34.92 -32.08
N PHE A 122 1.47 34.20 -33.20
CA PHE A 122 0.97 32.84 -33.26
C PHE A 122 1.88 31.85 -32.50
N LEU A 123 3.20 31.99 -32.65
CA LEU A 123 4.17 31.17 -31.91
C LEU A 123 4.07 31.38 -30.39
N LEU A 124 3.88 32.61 -29.93
CA LEU A 124 3.62 32.93 -28.52
C LEU A 124 2.36 32.25 -28.00
N GLY A 125 1.26 32.29 -28.77
CA GLY A 125 0.03 31.57 -28.43
C GLY A 125 0.26 30.06 -28.23
N ILE A 126 1.00 29.42 -29.14
CA ILE A 126 1.32 27.98 -29.01
C ILE A 126 2.21 27.70 -27.79
N ILE A 127 3.23 28.52 -27.56
CA ILE A 127 4.17 28.38 -26.43
C ILE A 127 3.44 28.52 -25.09
N THR A 128 2.36 29.29 -25.02
CA THR A 128 1.54 29.42 -23.80
C THR A 128 0.54 28.28 -23.61
N LEU A 129 -0.03 27.77 -24.71
CA LEU A 129 -1.09 26.75 -24.69
C LEU A 129 -0.55 25.33 -24.45
N VAL A 130 0.58 24.97 -25.05
CA VAL A 130 1.17 23.62 -24.91
C VAL A 130 1.52 23.29 -23.45
N PRO A 131 2.19 24.17 -22.68
CA PRO A 131 2.49 23.91 -21.27
C PRO A 131 1.25 23.88 -20.38
N SER A 132 0.22 24.70 -20.66
CA SER A 132 -1.03 24.69 -19.89
C SER A 132 -1.75 23.35 -20.06
N LEU A 133 -1.86 22.85 -21.30
CA LEU A 133 -2.41 21.54 -21.61
C LEU A 133 -1.58 20.41 -21.01
N LEU A 134 -0.24 20.50 -21.07
CA LEU A 134 0.65 19.52 -20.45
C LEU A 134 0.45 19.47 -18.93
N THR A 135 0.27 20.62 -18.29
CA THR A 135 -0.01 20.72 -16.84
C THR A 135 -1.32 20.03 -16.48
N ILE A 136 -2.39 20.31 -17.23
CA ILE A 136 -3.70 19.70 -17.03
C ILE A 136 -3.63 18.18 -17.25
N TYR A 137 -2.97 17.74 -18.32
CA TYR A 137 -2.78 16.32 -18.61
C TYR A 137 -2.02 15.60 -17.48
N VAL A 138 -0.96 16.21 -16.97
CA VAL A 138 -0.17 15.67 -15.85
C VAL A 138 -0.99 15.63 -14.58
N GLN A 139 -1.76 16.68 -14.26
CA GLN A 139 -2.65 16.73 -13.10
C GLN A 139 -3.77 15.68 -13.19
N HIS A 140 -4.33 15.46 -14.38
CA HIS A 140 -5.34 14.43 -14.62
C HIS A 140 -4.77 13.02 -14.47
N LYS A 141 -3.63 12.72 -15.13
CA LYS A 141 -2.99 11.40 -15.08
C LYS A 141 -2.46 11.05 -13.69
N SER A 142 -2.07 12.05 -12.91
CA SER A 142 -1.58 11.89 -11.54
C SER A 142 -2.68 11.77 -10.49
N GLY A 143 -3.96 11.88 -10.89
CA GLY A 143 -5.09 11.81 -9.98
C GLY A 143 -5.19 13.01 -9.02
N ILE A 144 -4.55 14.13 -9.34
CA ILE A 144 -4.57 15.35 -8.51
C ILE A 144 -5.89 16.12 -8.67
N THR A 145 -6.63 15.93 -9.76
CA THR A 145 -7.94 16.58 -10.00
C THR A 145 -9.14 15.82 -9.44
N GLY A 146 -8.96 14.62 -8.88
CA GLY A 146 -10.05 13.78 -8.34
C GLY A 146 -10.06 13.81 -6.82
N TYR A 147 -11.14 14.35 -6.23
CA TYR A 147 -11.30 14.61 -4.81
C TYR A 147 -11.28 13.38 -3.87
N ASN A 148 -11.02 12.14 -4.30
CA ASN A 148 -11.11 11.00 -3.37
C ASN A 148 -10.23 9.74 -3.55
N GLU A 149 -9.51 9.48 -4.67
CA GLU A 149 -8.90 8.13 -4.85
C GLU A 149 -7.47 8.06 -5.42
N GLY A 150 -6.79 9.19 -5.65
CA GLY A 150 -5.66 9.20 -6.59
C GLY A 150 -4.34 9.82 -6.15
N ASN A 151 -4.27 10.53 -5.01
CA ASN A 151 -3.06 11.32 -4.72
C ASN A 151 -1.86 10.40 -4.45
N LEU A 152 -0.95 10.34 -5.42
CA LEU A 152 0.28 9.55 -5.37
C LEU A 152 1.11 9.83 -4.11
N SER A 153 1.06 11.05 -3.59
CA SER A 153 1.74 11.44 -2.34
C SER A 153 1.09 10.78 -1.13
N LYS A 154 -0.25 10.77 -1.09
CA LYS A 154 -1.00 10.06 -0.04
C LYS A 154 -0.70 8.57 -0.08
N ILE A 155 -0.74 7.94 -1.26
CA ILE A 155 -0.41 6.52 -1.41
C ILE A 155 1.03 6.21 -0.95
N PHE A 156 1.99 7.11 -1.22
CA PHE A 156 3.36 6.96 -0.74
C PHE A 156 3.41 7.00 0.79
N ASN A 157 2.80 8.00 1.41
CA ASN A 157 2.77 8.14 2.87
C ASN A 157 2.03 6.96 3.53
N ASP A 158 0.86 6.59 3.01
CA ASP A 158 0.07 5.44 3.48
C ASP A 158 0.93 4.16 3.43
N LEU A 159 1.67 3.91 2.34
CA LEU A 159 2.52 2.73 2.23
C LEU A 159 3.71 2.78 3.22
N VAL A 160 4.31 3.95 3.45
CA VAL A 160 5.35 4.13 4.46
C VAL A 160 4.80 3.84 5.85
N ASP A 161 3.66 4.42 6.20
CA ASP A 161 3.03 4.26 7.52
C ASP A 161 2.61 2.80 7.75
N HIS A 162 1.98 2.16 6.76
CA HIS A 162 1.64 0.75 6.85
C HIS A 162 2.87 -0.15 6.97
N LYS A 163 3.97 0.17 6.27
CA LYS A 163 5.24 -0.55 6.41
C LYS A 163 5.80 -0.41 7.82
N LEU A 164 5.85 0.79 8.39
CA LEU A 164 6.34 1.02 9.74
C LEU A 164 5.51 0.26 10.78
N ASN A 165 4.19 0.26 10.63
CA ASN A 165 3.30 -0.52 11.49
C ASN A 165 3.51 -2.03 11.31
N ALA A 166 3.76 -2.51 10.08
CA ALA A 166 4.11 -3.90 9.82
C ALA A 166 5.43 -4.30 10.50
N GLU A 167 6.46 -3.45 10.43
CA GLU A 167 7.73 -3.66 11.15
C GLU A 167 7.52 -3.71 12.67
N HIS A 168 6.66 -2.85 13.20
CA HIS A 168 6.30 -2.86 14.61
C HIS A 168 5.61 -4.18 15.01
N TYR A 169 4.58 -4.62 14.29
CA TYR A 169 3.89 -5.88 14.58
C TYR A 169 4.79 -7.10 14.36
N LEU A 170 5.74 -7.05 13.42
CA LEU A 170 6.73 -8.11 13.29
C LEU A 170 7.55 -8.27 14.57
N ARG A 171 7.98 -7.17 15.19
CA ARG A 171 8.70 -7.19 16.47
C ARG A 171 7.82 -7.74 17.59
N GLU A 172 6.56 -7.31 17.66
CA GLU A 172 5.60 -7.86 18.64
C GLU A 172 5.43 -9.38 18.48
N LEU A 173 5.23 -9.87 17.25
CA LEU A 173 5.09 -11.31 16.97
C LEU A 173 6.37 -12.10 17.31
N ILE A 174 7.55 -11.53 17.08
CA ILE A 174 8.82 -12.15 17.48
C ILE A 174 8.95 -12.25 19.01
N ILE A 175 8.46 -11.24 19.74
CA ILE A 175 8.44 -11.27 21.21
C ILE A 175 7.45 -12.32 21.69
N LEU A 176 6.25 -12.36 21.09
CA LEU A 176 5.21 -13.34 21.40
C LEU A 176 5.69 -14.79 21.22
N ASP A 177 6.45 -15.06 20.16
CA ASP A 177 7.04 -16.38 19.87
C ASP A 177 8.05 -16.84 20.94
N LYS A 178 8.61 -15.88 21.71
CA LYS A 178 9.58 -16.14 22.80
C LYS A 178 8.92 -16.24 24.17
N LEU A 179 7.69 -15.76 24.33
CA LEU A 179 6.96 -15.77 25.60
C LEU A 179 6.12 -17.06 25.73
N LYS A 180 5.82 -17.46 26.98
CA LYS A 180 4.94 -18.63 27.20
C LYS A 180 3.55 -18.37 26.61
N PRO A 181 2.98 -19.28 25.80
CA PRO A 181 1.72 -19.07 25.08
C PRO A 181 0.52 -18.71 25.97
N SER A 182 0.48 -19.25 27.19
CA SER A 182 -0.64 -19.13 28.13
C SER A 182 -0.84 -17.72 28.70
N THR A 183 0.18 -16.85 28.69
CA THR A 183 0.11 -15.54 29.36
C THR A 183 -0.29 -14.41 28.42
N SER A 184 -0.32 -14.65 27.11
CA SER A 184 -0.45 -13.59 26.09
C SER A 184 -1.48 -13.88 24.99
N ILE A 185 -2.37 -14.87 25.16
CA ILE A 185 -3.37 -15.29 24.15
C ILE A 185 -4.11 -14.09 23.56
N LYS A 186 -4.70 -13.24 24.41
CA LYS A 186 -5.43 -12.05 23.98
C LYS A 186 -4.55 -11.06 23.20
N TYR A 187 -3.32 -10.85 23.67
CA TYR A 187 -2.39 -9.94 23.00
C TYR A 187 -1.94 -10.48 21.64
N ALA A 188 -1.68 -11.79 21.54
CA ALA A 188 -1.37 -12.44 20.27
C ALA A 188 -2.54 -12.38 19.28
N GLN A 189 -3.77 -12.62 19.74
CA GLN A 189 -4.98 -12.44 18.92
C GLN A 189 -5.10 -11.00 18.40
N GLU A 190 -4.88 -10.00 19.26
CA GLU A 190 -4.91 -8.59 18.88
C GLU A 190 -3.82 -8.25 17.85
N THR A 191 -2.57 -8.68 18.06
CA THR A 191 -1.47 -8.44 17.11
C THR A 191 -1.72 -9.15 15.78
N ILE A 192 -2.24 -10.39 15.78
CA ILE A 192 -2.64 -11.09 14.56
C ILE A 192 -3.76 -10.34 13.83
N LYS A 193 -4.78 -9.86 14.56
CA LYS A 193 -5.87 -9.08 13.96
C LYS A 193 -5.34 -7.80 13.29
N LYS A 194 -4.48 -7.05 13.98
CA LYS A 194 -3.83 -5.85 13.42
C LYS A 194 -2.97 -6.18 12.19
N SER A 195 -2.23 -7.29 12.23
CA SER A 195 -1.42 -7.78 11.12
C SER A 195 -2.27 -8.10 9.89
N ASN A 196 -3.43 -8.73 10.09
CA ASN A 196 -4.37 -9.04 9.02
C ASN A 196 -4.99 -7.77 8.40
N ILE A 197 -5.37 -6.79 9.21
CA ILE A 197 -5.87 -5.49 8.72
C ILE A 197 -4.83 -4.81 7.83
N ILE A 198 -3.58 -4.71 8.29
CA ILE A 198 -2.50 -4.11 7.50
C ILE A 198 -2.22 -4.90 6.23
N SER A 199 -2.35 -6.23 6.26
CA SER A 199 -2.15 -7.06 5.07
C SER A 199 -3.10 -6.72 3.93
N ILE A 200 -4.35 -6.36 4.25
CA ILE A 200 -5.36 -5.95 3.26
C ILE A 200 -4.96 -4.61 2.64
N GLU A 201 -4.58 -3.63 3.46
CA GLU A 201 -4.25 -2.29 2.98
C GLU A 201 -2.97 -2.29 2.13
N ILE A 202 -1.92 -2.96 2.61
CA ILE A 202 -0.68 -3.13 1.84
C ILE A 202 -0.94 -3.92 0.54
N LYS A 203 -1.75 -4.98 0.58
CA LYS A 203 -2.13 -5.75 -0.62
C LYS A 203 -2.72 -4.86 -1.71
N LYS A 204 -3.72 -4.03 -1.36
CA LYS A 204 -4.38 -3.11 -2.31
C LYS A 204 -3.36 -2.20 -2.99
N ILE A 205 -2.46 -1.60 -2.21
CA ILE A 205 -1.43 -0.70 -2.74
C ILE A 205 -0.48 -1.49 -3.64
N ILE A 206 0.10 -2.59 -3.16
CA ILE A 206 1.12 -3.35 -3.89
C ILE A 206 0.57 -3.91 -5.21
N GLN A 207 -0.66 -4.44 -5.22
CA GLN A 207 -1.30 -4.95 -6.44
C GLN A 207 -1.38 -3.87 -7.53
N LYS A 208 -1.72 -2.63 -7.15
CA LYS A 208 -1.82 -1.49 -8.07
C LYS A 208 -0.48 -1.14 -8.75
N TYR A 209 0.67 -1.45 -8.15
CA TYR A 209 2.00 -1.06 -8.65
C TYR A 209 2.89 -2.22 -9.11
N ILE A 210 2.48 -3.47 -8.87
CA ILE A 210 3.16 -4.66 -9.41
C ILE A 210 2.48 -5.13 -10.70
N ILE A 211 1.16 -4.97 -10.83
CA ILE A 211 0.39 -5.41 -12.00
C ILE A 211 0.30 -4.31 -13.08
N SER A 212 0.61 -3.04 -12.73
CA SER A 212 0.70 -1.89 -13.67
C SER A 212 2.08 -1.74 -14.29
#